data_AF-A0A0U5GL21-F1
#
_entry.id   AF-A0A0U5GL21-F1
#
_cell.length_a   1.000
_cell.length_b   1.000
_cell.length_c   1.000
_cell.angle_alpha   90.00
_cell.angle_beta   90.00
_cell.angle_gamma   90.00
#
_symmetry.space_group_name_H-M   'P 1'
#
loop_
_entity.id
_entity.type
_entity.pdbx_description
1 polymer ?
#
loop_
_entity_poly.entity_id
_entity_poly.type
_entity_poly.pdbx_seq_one_letter_code
_entity_poly.pdbx_strand_id
1 'polypeptide(L)'
;MPRPQTLPSRVTLAVLIWAEGGCSNNGTRFETFLTNIASHGFIVLALGPPNGTGYIFQDAMDDAVRWIQKQHRARNSRYKSVDSSRIAAAGQSCGGLLAYTQRHNDAVSFLGIFNSGLLGDTPEARENLPEGMIIEEPDVIHEVKKPVFWWLGGEGDVAYRAVCIDCPTSPPVSEIRALFADNEQGTADYRNLTGVPKWIGNYPVGHSGTYREPDGGEFGVAAVNWLKWVLKGDKAASKFFTAGGAERAGWIATESWGLERMGWYI
;
A
#
# COMPACT_ATOMS: atom_id res chain seq x y z
N MET A 1 -16.77 4.21 7.25
CA MET A 1 -16.52 3.89 5.83
C MET A 1 -16.93 5.08 4.97
N PRO A 2 -15.98 5.87 4.48
CA PRO A 2 -16.26 6.91 3.50
C PRO A 2 -16.77 6.27 2.19
N ARG A 3 -17.81 6.87 1.60
CA ARG A 3 -18.36 6.53 0.29
C ARG A 3 -19.06 7.77 -0.31
N PRO A 4 -19.18 7.89 -1.64
CA PRO A 4 -20.02 8.92 -2.25
C PRO A 4 -21.48 8.83 -1.77
N GLN A 5 -22.11 9.97 -1.44
CA GLN A 5 -23.48 10.02 -0.91
C GLN A 5 -24.55 9.67 -1.97
N THR A 6 -24.25 9.90 -3.26
CA THR A 6 -25.10 9.53 -4.39
C THR A 6 -24.26 8.77 -5.42
N LEU A 7 -24.73 7.59 -5.84
CA LEU A 7 -24.08 6.78 -6.88
C LEU A 7 -24.99 6.75 -8.11
N PRO A 8 -24.49 7.09 -9.30
CA PRO A 8 -25.21 6.84 -10.55
C PRO A 8 -25.53 5.34 -10.68
N SER A 9 -26.68 5.02 -11.26
CA SER A 9 -27.27 3.66 -11.30
C SER A 9 -26.45 2.57 -12.02
N ARG A 10 -25.26 2.89 -12.55
CA ARG A 10 -24.34 1.98 -13.25
C ARG A 10 -22.93 1.94 -12.66
N VAL A 11 -22.68 2.52 -11.48
CA VAL A 11 -21.33 2.54 -10.89
C VAL A 11 -21.14 1.34 -9.97
N THR A 12 -20.26 0.43 -10.40
CA THR A 12 -19.63 -0.58 -9.53
C THR A 12 -18.42 0.03 -8.84
N LEU A 13 -18.34 -0.12 -7.52
CA LEU A 13 -17.24 0.39 -6.69
C LEU A 13 -16.26 -0.75 -6.41
N ALA A 14 -15.04 -0.62 -6.94
CA ALA A 14 -13.94 -1.49 -6.55
C ALA A 14 -13.51 -1.20 -5.10
N VAL A 15 -12.82 -2.16 -4.49
CA VAL A 15 -12.56 -2.15 -3.04
C VAL A 15 -11.07 -1.95 -2.77
N LEU A 16 -10.78 -1.02 -1.87
CA LEU A 16 -9.50 -0.92 -1.17
C LEU A 16 -9.69 -1.37 0.28
N ILE A 17 -8.93 -2.37 0.72
CA ILE A 17 -8.72 -2.68 2.13
C ILE A 17 -7.46 -1.94 2.58
N TRP A 18 -7.55 -1.18 3.67
CA TRP A 18 -6.45 -0.33 4.13
C TRP A 18 -6.13 -0.55 5.61
N ALA A 19 -4.91 -1.01 5.90
CA ALA A 19 -4.38 -1.07 7.27
C ALA A 19 -3.59 0.18 7.64
N GLU A 20 -3.87 0.68 8.84
CA GLU A 20 -3.34 1.92 9.37
C GLU A 20 -1.88 1.78 9.87
N GLY A 21 -1.17 2.91 9.92
CA GLY A 21 0.19 2.98 10.45
C GLY A 21 0.28 2.61 11.93
N GLY A 22 1.40 2.01 12.34
CA GLY A 22 1.61 1.50 13.70
C GLY A 22 0.62 0.39 14.09
N CYS A 23 0.00 -0.27 13.10
CA CYS A 23 -1.06 -1.26 13.28
C CYS A 23 -2.20 -0.75 14.16
N SER A 24 -2.46 0.56 14.08
CA SER A 24 -3.44 1.23 14.90
C SER A 24 -4.85 0.73 14.57
N ASN A 25 -5.63 0.40 15.60
CA ASN A 25 -7.06 0.08 15.47
C ASN A 25 -7.92 1.34 15.28
N ASN A 26 -7.45 2.32 14.51
CA ASN A 26 -8.11 3.61 14.33
C ASN A 26 -8.32 3.94 12.85
N GLY A 27 -9.49 3.59 12.33
CA GLY A 27 -9.83 3.77 10.91
C GLY A 27 -10.03 5.23 10.46
N THR A 28 -9.78 6.22 11.32
CA THR A 28 -9.75 7.66 10.94
C THR A 28 -8.33 8.22 10.86
N ARG A 29 -7.28 7.41 11.05
CA ARG A 29 -5.89 7.88 11.08
C ARG A 29 -5.43 8.52 9.76
N PHE A 30 -5.86 8.00 8.61
CA PHE A 30 -5.58 8.58 7.29
C PHE A 30 -6.85 9.09 6.58
N GLU A 31 -7.80 9.68 7.33
CA GLU A 31 -9.09 10.12 6.80
C GLU A 31 -8.99 10.99 5.53
N THR A 32 -8.07 11.96 5.49
CA THR A 32 -7.90 12.85 4.34
C THR A 32 -7.53 12.08 3.07
N PHE A 33 -6.51 11.24 3.15
CA PHE A 33 -6.06 10.37 2.06
C PHE A 33 -7.13 9.37 1.62
N LEU A 34 -7.76 8.67 2.56
CA LEU A 34 -8.74 7.62 2.27
C LEU A 34 -10.07 8.18 1.74
N THR A 35 -10.47 9.37 2.20
CA THR A 35 -11.66 10.05 1.68
C THR A 35 -11.43 10.57 0.27
N ASN A 36 -10.23 11.07 -0.05
CA ASN A 36 -9.88 11.42 -1.42
C ASN A 36 -10.01 10.21 -2.34
N ILE A 37 -9.43 9.05 -1.97
CA ILE A 37 -9.59 7.81 -2.74
C ILE A 37 -11.07 7.46 -2.92
N ALA A 38 -11.87 7.49 -1.84
CA ALA A 38 -13.30 7.18 -1.91
C ALA A 38 -14.05 8.12 -2.88
N SER A 39 -13.65 9.39 -2.99
CA SER A 39 -14.24 10.37 -3.91
C SER A 39 -14.10 9.98 -5.39
N HIS A 40 -13.13 9.15 -5.74
CA HIS A 40 -12.90 8.65 -7.10
C HIS A 40 -13.69 7.38 -7.47
N GLY A 41 -14.67 7.01 -6.65
CA GLY A 41 -15.57 5.89 -6.92
C GLY A 41 -14.99 4.55 -6.47
N PHE A 42 -14.41 4.52 -5.27
CA PHE A 42 -13.99 3.32 -4.58
C PHE A 42 -14.74 3.17 -3.25
N ILE A 43 -14.88 1.94 -2.76
CA ILE A 43 -15.16 1.71 -1.34
C ILE A 43 -13.82 1.47 -0.64
N VAL A 44 -13.58 2.23 0.41
CA VAL A 44 -12.40 2.08 1.26
C VAL A 44 -12.81 1.49 2.61
N LEU A 45 -12.23 0.34 2.92
CA LEU A 45 -12.31 -0.31 4.24
C LEU A 45 -11.05 0.03 5.02
N ALA A 46 -11.05 1.20 5.66
CA ALA A 46 -10.09 1.58 6.68
C ALA A 46 -10.28 0.68 7.90
N LEU A 47 -9.24 -0.04 8.31
CA LEU A 47 -9.34 -1.00 9.40
C LEU A 47 -9.37 -0.30 10.77
N GLY A 48 -10.27 -0.80 11.63
CA GLY A 48 -10.55 -0.27 12.95
C GLY A 48 -11.74 0.71 12.99
N PRO A 49 -12.37 0.90 14.17
CA PRO A 49 -13.45 1.87 14.32
C PRO A 49 -12.93 3.32 14.22
N PRO A 50 -13.81 4.29 13.92
CA PRO A 50 -13.47 5.71 14.01
C PRO A 50 -12.98 6.08 15.41
N ASN A 51 -11.81 6.73 15.49
CA ASN A 51 -11.15 7.08 16.77
C ASN A 51 -10.92 5.89 17.70
N GLY A 52 -10.74 4.70 17.12
CA GLY A 52 -10.45 3.50 17.90
C GLY A 52 -9.11 3.55 18.60
N THR A 53 -8.93 2.65 19.57
CA THR A 53 -7.71 2.50 20.36
C THR A 53 -7.23 1.06 20.31
N GLY A 54 -5.95 0.85 20.65
CA GLY A 54 -5.30 -0.46 20.56
C GLY A 54 -4.78 -0.78 19.16
N TYR A 55 -4.57 -2.07 18.91
CA TYR A 55 -3.89 -2.57 17.72
C TYR A 55 -4.76 -3.57 16.94
N ILE A 56 -4.51 -3.66 15.65
CA ILE A 56 -5.05 -4.70 14.76
C ILE A 56 -3.93 -5.64 14.33
N PHE A 57 -4.31 -6.87 13.99
CA PHE A 57 -3.40 -7.92 13.57
C PHE A 57 -3.83 -8.48 12.20
N GLN A 58 -3.17 -9.55 11.76
CA GLN A 58 -3.27 -10.12 10.41
C GLN A 58 -4.70 -10.53 10.04
N ASP A 59 -5.45 -11.03 11.01
CA ASP A 59 -6.85 -11.46 10.85
C ASP A 59 -7.80 -10.32 10.44
N ALA A 60 -7.49 -9.07 10.81
CA ALA A 60 -8.34 -7.92 10.52
C ALA A 60 -8.48 -7.65 9.01
N MET A 61 -7.41 -7.86 8.23
CA MET A 61 -7.50 -7.73 6.77
C MET A 61 -8.36 -8.83 6.16
N ASP A 62 -8.17 -10.08 6.59
CA ASP A 62 -8.96 -11.21 6.12
C ASP A 62 -10.45 -11.05 6.47
N ASP A 63 -10.75 -10.58 7.68
CA ASP A 63 -12.12 -10.28 8.10
C ASP A 63 -12.76 -9.17 7.27
N ALA A 64 -12.01 -8.13 6.91
CA ALA A 64 -12.52 -7.08 6.04
C ALA A 64 -12.84 -7.60 4.63
N VAL A 65 -11.99 -8.46 4.06
CA VAL A 65 -12.23 -9.13 2.78
C VAL A 65 -13.48 -10.02 2.86
N ARG A 66 -13.57 -10.88 3.88
CA ARG A 66 -14.75 -11.74 4.09
C ARG A 66 -16.03 -10.92 4.25
N TRP A 67 -15.94 -9.83 5.02
CA TRP A 67 -17.08 -8.96 5.27
C TRP A 67 -17.59 -8.31 3.99
N ILE A 68 -16.71 -7.74 3.16
CA ILE A 68 -17.13 -7.03 1.94
C ILE A 68 -17.71 -7.98 0.90
N GLN A 69 -17.17 -9.19 0.78
CA GLN A 69 -17.74 -10.24 -0.07
C GLN A 69 -19.14 -10.66 0.40
N LYS A 70 -19.34 -10.76 1.72
CA LYS A 70 -20.68 -11.03 2.29
C LYS A 70 -21.65 -9.88 1.96
N GLN A 71 -21.21 -8.63 2.04
CA GLN A 71 -22.04 -7.48 1.69
C GLN A 71 -22.42 -7.46 0.20
N HIS A 72 -21.46 -7.77 -0.69
CA HIS A 72 -21.70 -7.86 -2.13
C HIS A 72 -22.77 -8.92 -2.47
N ARG A 73 -22.76 -10.07 -1.79
CA ARG A 73 -23.71 -11.18 -2.02
C ARG A 73 -25.10 -10.96 -1.41
N ALA A 74 -25.25 -10.03 -0.47
CA ALA A 74 -26.50 -9.85 0.27
C ALA A 74 -27.54 -9.03 -0.51
N ARG A 75 -28.72 -9.64 -0.78
CA ARG A 75 -29.80 -9.07 -1.60
C ARG A 75 -30.30 -7.69 -1.15
N ASN A 76 -30.28 -7.40 0.15
CA ASN A 76 -30.74 -6.13 0.74
C ASN A 76 -29.59 -5.29 1.31
N SER A 77 -28.34 -5.47 0.83
CA SER A 77 -27.22 -4.69 1.34
C SER A 77 -27.23 -3.24 0.81
N ARG A 78 -26.91 -2.30 1.71
CA ARG A 78 -26.58 -0.92 1.34
C ARG A 78 -25.36 -0.79 0.42
N TYR A 79 -24.61 -1.89 0.25
CA TYR A 79 -23.38 -2.02 -0.53
C TYR A 79 -23.57 -2.81 -1.83
N LYS A 80 -24.79 -2.93 -2.35
CA LYS A 80 -25.08 -3.63 -3.61
C LYS A 80 -24.29 -3.15 -4.84
N SER A 81 -23.75 -1.93 -4.78
CA SER A 81 -22.92 -1.34 -5.82
C SER A 81 -21.44 -1.72 -5.70
N VAL A 82 -21.04 -2.43 -4.64
CA VAL A 82 -19.66 -2.92 -4.50
C VAL A 82 -19.42 -4.04 -5.48
N ASP A 83 -18.23 -4.08 -6.05
CA ASP A 83 -17.72 -5.21 -6.81
C ASP A 83 -16.55 -5.84 -6.05
N SER A 84 -16.85 -6.91 -5.30
CA SER A 84 -15.84 -7.62 -4.51
C SER A 84 -15.00 -8.60 -5.34
N SER A 85 -15.12 -8.60 -6.68
CA SER A 85 -14.17 -9.29 -7.56
C SER A 85 -12.91 -8.44 -7.82
N ARG A 86 -12.93 -7.16 -7.42
CA ARG A 86 -11.86 -6.18 -7.64
C ARG A 86 -11.42 -5.59 -6.31
N ILE A 87 -10.51 -6.29 -5.64
CA ILE A 87 -10.01 -5.91 -4.31
C ILE A 87 -8.49 -5.68 -4.39
N ALA A 88 -8.03 -4.53 -3.90
CA ALA A 88 -6.64 -4.30 -3.53
C ALA A 88 -6.52 -4.25 -2.00
N ALA A 89 -5.39 -4.75 -1.48
CA ALA A 89 -5.02 -4.58 -0.08
C ALA A 89 -3.78 -3.70 0.01
N ALA A 90 -3.79 -2.74 0.94
CA ALA A 90 -2.66 -1.85 1.15
C ALA A 90 -2.57 -1.41 2.61
N GLY A 91 -1.44 -0.81 2.96
CA GLY A 91 -1.28 -0.17 4.25
C GLY A 91 0.02 0.61 4.34
N GLN A 92 0.11 1.41 5.41
CA GLN A 92 1.27 2.25 5.70
C GLN A 92 2.07 1.66 6.86
N SER A 93 3.41 1.67 6.78
CA SER A 93 4.29 1.21 7.87
C SER A 93 3.92 -0.22 8.33
N CYS A 94 3.69 -0.44 9.63
CA CYS A 94 3.16 -1.69 10.19
C CYS A 94 1.93 -2.24 9.43
N GLY A 95 1.05 -1.36 8.92
CA GLY A 95 -0.09 -1.77 8.09
C GLY A 95 0.32 -2.33 6.72
N GLY A 96 1.49 -1.95 6.20
CA GLY A 96 2.10 -2.56 5.01
C GLY A 96 2.55 -4.00 5.26
N LEU A 97 3.03 -4.32 6.46
CA LEU A 97 3.28 -5.72 6.88
C LEU A 97 1.98 -6.54 6.87
N LEU A 98 0.88 -5.96 7.38
CA LEU A 98 -0.43 -6.60 7.30
C LEU A 98 -0.87 -6.79 5.84
N ALA A 99 -0.58 -5.83 4.95
CA ALA A 99 -0.88 -5.95 3.53
C ALA A 99 -0.15 -7.13 2.85
N TYR A 100 1.11 -7.40 3.21
CA TYR A 100 1.85 -8.54 2.68
C TYR A 100 1.22 -9.90 3.01
N THR A 101 0.50 -10.02 4.12
CA THR A 101 -0.18 -11.28 4.48
C THR A 101 -1.26 -11.65 3.46
N GLN A 102 -1.79 -10.67 2.73
CA GLN A 102 -2.80 -10.89 1.69
C GLN A 102 -2.23 -11.50 0.40
N ARG A 103 -0.92 -11.81 0.37
CA ARG A 103 -0.28 -12.52 -0.77
C ARG A 103 -0.95 -13.86 -1.09
N HIS A 104 -1.48 -14.56 -0.08
CA HIS A 104 -2.17 -15.85 -0.25
C HIS A 104 -3.69 -15.72 -0.40
N ASN A 105 -4.25 -14.52 -0.28
CA ASN A 105 -5.69 -14.32 -0.38
C ASN A 105 -6.11 -14.17 -1.85
N ASP A 106 -6.72 -15.20 -2.44
CA ASP A 106 -7.14 -15.22 -3.85
C ASP A 106 -8.18 -14.13 -4.20
N ALA A 107 -8.89 -13.58 -3.20
CA ALA A 107 -9.81 -12.49 -3.42
C ALA A 107 -9.12 -11.13 -3.64
N VAL A 108 -7.86 -11.00 -3.24
CA VAL A 108 -7.06 -9.77 -3.36
C VAL A 108 -6.19 -9.86 -4.60
N SER A 109 -6.33 -8.91 -5.52
CA SER A 109 -5.63 -8.94 -6.81
C SER A 109 -4.32 -8.15 -6.82
N PHE A 110 -4.19 -7.15 -5.95
CA PHE A 110 -3.04 -6.22 -5.95
C PHE A 110 -2.64 -5.86 -4.52
N LEU A 111 -1.34 -5.69 -4.30
CA LEU A 111 -0.79 -5.20 -3.03
C LEU A 111 -0.20 -3.80 -3.21
N GLY A 112 -0.52 -2.92 -2.26
CA GLY A 112 0.06 -1.60 -2.15
C GLY A 112 0.83 -1.42 -0.84
N ILE A 113 2.12 -1.19 -0.93
CA ILE A 113 3.02 -1.09 0.21
C ILE A 113 3.46 0.36 0.34
N PHE A 114 2.97 1.06 1.34
CA PHE A 114 3.28 2.47 1.53
C PHE A 114 4.20 2.65 2.74
N ASN A 115 5.34 3.33 2.55
CA ASN A 115 6.33 3.58 3.59
C ASN A 115 6.62 2.32 4.44
N SER A 116 6.84 1.18 3.78
CA SER A 116 6.96 -0.12 4.44
C SER A 116 7.82 -1.10 3.63
N GLY A 117 8.31 -2.13 4.31
CA GLY A 117 8.93 -3.34 3.76
C GLY A 117 9.01 -4.44 4.81
N LEU A 118 9.31 -5.67 4.41
CA LEU A 118 9.47 -6.82 5.30
C LEU A 118 10.72 -6.66 6.18
N LEU A 119 10.61 -6.99 7.47
CA LEU A 119 11.62 -6.62 8.46
C LEU A 119 12.53 -7.78 8.90
N GLY A 120 12.00 -9.00 8.90
CA GLY A 120 12.60 -10.11 9.65
C GLY A 120 12.40 -10.01 11.15
N ASP A 121 12.47 -11.15 11.82
CA ASP A 121 12.20 -11.27 13.25
C ASP A 121 13.43 -10.87 14.09
N THR A 122 13.69 -9.56 14.12
CA THR A 122 14.82 -8.95 14.83
C THR A 122 14.38 -8.35 16.18
N PRO A 123 15.29 -8.25 17.18
CA PRO A 123 15.01 -7.52 18.42
C PRO A 123 14.50 -6.10 18.18
N GLU A 124 15.08 -5.40 17.19
CA GLU A 124 14.69 -4.04 16.82
C GLU A 124 13.26 -4.00 16.27
N ALA A 125 12.89 -4.93 15.41
CA ALA A 125 11.52 -5.03 14.90
C ALA A 125 10.53 -5.32 16.04
N ARG A 126 10.87 -6.23 16.96
CA ARG A 126 10.03 -6.57 18.13
C ARG A 126 9.84 -5.41 19.10
N GLU A 127 10.84 -4.56 19.29
CA GLU A 127 10.74 -3.38 20.16
C GLU A 127 9.83 -2.30 19.57
N ASN A 128 9.78 -2.19 18.24
CA ASN A 128 9.05 -1.14 17.53
C ASN A 128 7.67 -1.57 17.01
N LEU A 129 7.26 -2.81 17.26
CA LEU A 129 5.97 -3.36 16.86
C LEU A 129 5.11 -3.74 18.07
N PRO A 130 3.77 -3.71 17.93
CA PRO A 130 2.89 -4.18 19.00
C PRO A 130 3.16 -5.64 19.36
N GLU A 131 3.14 -5.95 20.66
CA GLU A 131 3.23 -7.32 21.15
C GLU A 131 2.12 -8.19 20.53
N GLY A 132 2.50 -9.38 20.05
CA GLY A 132 1.59 -10.31 19.38
C GLY A 132 1.53 -10.18 17.86
N MET A 133 2.20 -9.19 17.27
CA MET A 133 2.32 -9.12 15.82
C MET A 133 3.24 -10.24 15.29
N ILE A 134 2.74 -11.04 14.36
CA ILE A 134 3.60 -11.92 13.55
C ILE A 134 4.47 -11.05 12.64
N ILE A 135 5.79 -11.15 12.83
CA ILE A 135 6.82 -10.52 12.00
C ILE A 135 7.31 -11.60 11.04
N GLU A 136 7.17 -11.36 9.73
CA GLU A 136 7.59 -12.32 8.71
C GLU A 136 9.02 -12.05 8.26
N GLU A 137 9.75 -13.13 7.96
CA GLU A 137 11.07 -13.06 7.36
C GLU A 137 10.99 -12.47 5.93
N PRO A 138 11.97 -11.65 5.48
CA PRO A 138 11.91 -11.03 4.17
C PRO A 138 11.82 -12.02 3.00
N ASP A 139 12.29 -13.27 3.19
CA ASP A 139 12.23 -14.34 2.18
C ASP A 139 10.79 -14.66 1.71
N VAL A 140 9.76 -14.37 2.53
CA VAL A 140 8.35 -14.57 2.12
C VAL A 140 7.96 -13.74 0.91
N ILE A 141 8.75 -12.73 0.53
CA ILE A 141 8.54 -11.97 -0.71
C ILE A 141 8.50 -12.88 -1.95
N HIS A 142 9.22 -14.01 -1.94
CA HIS A 142 9.23 -14.97 -3.05
C HIS A 142 7.92 -15.76 -3.19
N GLU A 143 7.08 -15.76 -2.16
CA GLU A 143 5.76 -16.37 -2.17
C GLU A 143 4.72 -15.51 -2.90
N VAL A 144 4.97 -14.20 -3.07
CA VAL A 144 4.02 -13.27 -3.68
C VAL A 144 3.82 -13.60 -5.17
N LYS A 145 2.57 -13.92 -5.54
CA LYS A 145 2.17 -14.25 -6.93
C LYS A 145 1.24 -13.22 -7.59
N LYS A 146 1.16 -12.01 -7.02
CA LYS A 146 0.33 -10.92 -7.53
C LYS A 146 1.12 -9.61 -7.64
N PRO A 147 0.70 -8.65 -8.48
CA PRO A 147 1.47 -7.42 -8.67
C PRO A 147 1.53 -6.56 -7.40
N VAL A 148 2.67 -5.91 -7.19
CA VAL A 148 2.97 -5.12 -5.99
C VAL A 148 3.51 -3.74 -6.36
N PHE A 149 3.04 -2.71 -5.66
CA PHE A 149 3.46 -1.33 -5.84
C PHE A 149 3.96 -0.76 -4.52
N TRP A 150 5.15 -0.17 -4.53
CA TRP A 150 5.79 0.46 -3.37
C TRP A 150 5.84 1.98 -3.51
N TRP A 151 5.35 2.69 -2.50
CA TRP A 151 5.48 4.16 -2.39
C TRP A 151 6.27 4.49 -1.14
N LEU A 152 7.48 4.98 -1.34
CA LEU A 152 8.45 5.25 -0.28
C LEU A 152 8.69 6.76 -0.14
N GLY A 153 9.21 7.18 1.01
CA GLY A 153 9.36 8.57 1.41
C GLY A 153 10.78 9.14 1.27
N GLY A 154 11.71 8.43 0.62
CA GLY A 154 13.12 8.83 0.48
C GLY A 154 13.93 8.70 1.77
N GLU A 155 15.06 9.42 1.90
CA GLU A 155 16.03 9.33 3.02
C GLU A 155 15.40 9.47 4.44
N GLY A 156 14.25 10.16 4.55
CA GLY A 156 13.53 10.31 5.81
C GLY A 156 12.53 9.18 6.13
N ASP A 157 12.41 8.16 5.28
CA ASP A 157 11.40 7.09 5.37
C ASP A 157 11.92 5.83 6.07
N VAL A 158 12.57 6.05 7.19
CA VAL A 158 12.92 4.98 8.11
C VAL A 158 11.64 4.41 8.74
N ALA A 159 10.99 3.48 8.04
CA ALA A 159 9.87 2.73 8.61
C ALA A 159 10.34 1.94 9.84
N TYR A 160 11.53 1.36 9.74
CA TYR A 160 12.25 0.68 10.80
C TYR A 160 13.73 0.93 10.59
N ARG A 161 14.41 1.45 11.61
CA ARG A 161 15.82 1.85 11.53
C ARG A 161 16.70 0.60 11.42
N ALA A 162 16.97 0.14 10.20
CA ALA A 162 18.08 -0.78 9.93
C ALA A 162 19.35 0.04 9.63
N VAL A 163 19.81 0.84 10.59
CA VAL A 163 21.17 1.37 10.47
C VAL A 163 22.09 0.28 11.01
N CYS A 164 22.78 -0.42 10.13
CA CYS A 164 24.04 -1.06 10.51
C CYS A 164 24.97 0.05 11.01
N ILE A 165 25.07 0.20 12.33
CA ILE A 165 25.91 1.23 12.98
C ILE A 165 27.41 0.91 12.83
N ASP A 166 27.78 -0.26 12.28
CA ASP A 166 29.15 -0.79 12.32
C ASP A 166 29.67 -1.37 10.97
N CYS A 167 29.27 -0.82 9.83
CA CYS A 167 29.89 -1.18 8.54
C CYS A 167 31.14 -0.31 8.27
N PRO A 168 32.36 -0.88 8.19
CA PRO A 168 33.56 -0.12 7.92
C PRO A 168 33.68 0.11 6.41
N THR A 169 33.13 1.24 5.93
CA THR A 169 33.52 2.06 4.75
C THR A 169 32.29 2.72 4.15
N SER A 170 32.04 3.98 4.49
CA SER A 170 31.08 4.81 3.76
C SER A 170 31.69 5.26 2.42
N PRO A 171 31.01 5.07 1.27
CA PRO A 171 31.54 5.52 -0.01
C PRO A 171 31.50 7.05 -0.18
N PRO A 172 32.34 7.63 -1.04
CA PRO A 172 32.42 9.07 -1.26
C PRO A 172 31.17 9.66 -1.93
N VAL A 173 30.99 10.97 -1.72
CA VAL A 173 29.77 11.76 -2.01
C VAL A 173 29.26 11.66 -3.46
N SER A 174 30.11 11.29 -4.42
CA SER A 174 29.72 11.08 -5.82
C SER A 174 28.95 9.78 -6.10
N GLU A 175 29.01 8.80 -5.21
CA GLU A 175 28.26 7.53 -5.32
C GLU A 175 26.91 7.56 -4.55
N ILE A 176 26.61 8.67 -3.87
CA ILE A 176 25.40 8.89 -3.03
C ILE A 176 24.08 8.79 -3.81
N ARG A 177 24.09 8.77 -5.14
CA ARG A 177 22.85 8.50 -5.90
C ARG A 177 22.20 7.15 -5.60
N ALA A 178 22.95 6.19 -5.06
CA ALA A 178 22.44 4.90 -4.59
C ALA A 178 21.98 4.89 -3.11
N LEU A 179 22.21 5.98 -2.37
CA LEU A 179 21.90 6.14 -0.93
C LEU A 179 20.61 6.94 -0.66
N PHE A 180 19.87 7.39 -1.68
CA PHE A 180 18.61 8.14 -1.49
C PHE A 180 17.37 7.27 -1.24
N ALA A 181 17.56 6.02 -0.82
CA ALA A 181 16.51 5.01 -0.77
C ALA A 181 16.21 4.53 0.66
N ASP A 182 16.03 5.43 1.63
CA ASP A 182 15.78 4.97 3.00
C ASP A 182 14.30 4.69 3.23
N ASN A 183 13.83 3.63 2.58
CA ASN A 183 13.19 2.49 3.22
C ASN A 183 13.89 1.27 2.63
N GLU A 184 15.02 0.87 3.24
CA GLU A 184 15.87 -0.21 2.71
C GLU A 184 15.07 -1.50 2.52
N GLN A 185 14.10 -1.75 3.42
CA GLN A 185 13.28 -2.96 3.39
C GLN A 185 12.37 -3.00 2.17
N GLY A 186 11.60 -1.94 1.89
CA GLY A 186 10.73 -1.88 0.71
C GLY A 186 11.52 -1.95 -0.59
N THR A 187 12.71 -1.35 -0.61
CA THR A 187 13.63 -1.43 -1.75
C THR A 187 14.19 -2.84 -1.93
N ALA A 188 14.55 -3.52 -0.85
CA ALA A 188 15.00 -4.92 -0.87
C ALA A 188 13.89 -5.87 -1.34
N ASP A 189 12.67 -5.70 -0.82
CA ASP A 189 11.50 -6.47 -1.24
C ASP A 189 11.24 -6.30 -2.74
N TYR A 190 11.24 -5.06 -3.23
CA TYR A 190 11.09 -4.78 -4.65
C TYR A 190 12.16 -5.51 -5.46
N ARG A 191 13.43 -5.47 -5.06
CA ARG A 191 14.54 -6.14 -5.78
C ARG A 191 14.36 -7.66 -5.81
N ASN A 192 13.96 -8.25 -4.68
CA ASN A 192 13.84 -9.70 -4.51
C ASN A 192 12.54 -10.29 -5.09
N LEU A 193 11.48 -9.48 -5.24
CA LEU A 193 10.25 -9.94 -5.90
C LEU A 193 10.50 -10.25 -7.38
N THR A 194 10.17 -11.45 -7.83
CA THR A 194 10.30 -11.87 -9.22
C THR A 194 9.00 -12.48 -9.75
N GLY A 195 8.87 -12.60 -11.07
CA GLY A 195 7.77 -13.31 -11.72
C GLY A 195 6.47 -12.51 -11.93
N VAL A 196 6.21 -11.47 -11.12
CA VAL A 196 5.01 -10.64 -11.20
C VAL A 196 5.31 -9.17 -11.50
N PRO A 197 4.40 -8.41 -12.13
CA PRO A 197 4.58 -6.98 -12.33
C PRO A 197 4.81 -6.23 -11.01
N LYS A 198 5.74 -5.27 -11.02
CA LYS A 198 6.10 -4.47 -9.85
C LYS A 198 6.48 -3.05 -10.22
N TRP A 199 6.24 -2.12 -9.31
CA TRP A 199 6.67 -0.72 -9.40
C TRP A 199 7.09 -0.21 -8.04
N ILE A 200 8.11 0.64 -8.00
CA ILE A 200 8.57 1.34 -6.80
C ILE A 200 8.83 2.81 -7.16
N GLY A 201 8.61 3.70 -6.20
CA GLY A 201 9.01 5.09 -6.31
C GLY A 201 9.19 5.73 -4.95
N ASN A 202 10.09 6.71 -4.89
CA ASN A 202 10.35 7.52 -3.70
C ASN A 202 9.82 8.94 -3.90
N TYR A 203 9.24 9.52 -2.86
CA TYR A 203 8.89 10.93 -2.80
C TYR A 203 9.46 11.51 -1.50
N PRO A 204 10.33 12.54 -1.53
CA PRO A 204 11.21 12.88 -0.40
C PRO A 204 10.50 13.64 0.74
N VAL A 205 9.57 12.97 1.42
CA VAL A 205 8.73 13.51 2.51
C VAL A 205 8.85 12.70 3.80
N GLY A 206 9.69 11.67 3.79
CA GLY A 206 9.93 10.77 4.91
C GLY A 206 8.75 9.89 5.28
N HIS A 207 8.86 9.24 6.44
CA HIS A 207 7.98 8.14 6.84
C HIS A 207 6.51 8.53 7.02
N SER A 208 6.27 9.78 7.43
CA SER A 208 4.91 10.28 7.63
C SER A 208 4.16 10.58 6.32
N GLY A 209 4.85 10.53 5.17
CA GLY A 209 4.24 10.76 3.86
C GLY A 209 3.51 12.10 3.74
N THR A 210 2.67 12.22 2.70
CA THR A 210 1.81 13.39 2.47
C THR A 210 0.36 13.19 2.93
N TYR A 211 0.05 12.12 3.67
CA TYR A 211 -1.34 11.66 3.90
C TYR A 211 -2.29 12.66 4.56
N ARG A 212 -1.75 13.66 5.28
CA ARG A 212 -2.52 14.71 5.97
C ARG A 212 -2.71 15.96 5.14
N GLU A 213 -1.97 16.09 4.04
CA GLU A 213 -2.12 17.21 3.11
C GLU A 213 -3.49 17.14 2.43
N PRO A 214 -4.00 18.26 1.87
CA PRO A 214 -5.20 18.25 1.05
C PRO A 214 -5.15 17.11 0.02
N ASP A 215 -6.23 16.34 -0.06
CA ASP A 215 -6.36 15.17 -0.92
C ASP A 215 -5.29 14.06 -0.71
N GLY A 216 -4.54 14.11 0.40
CA GLY A 216 -3.44 13.21 0.69
C GLY A 216 -2.14 13.53 -0.05
N GLY A 217 -2.03 14.70 -0.68
CA GLY A 217 -0.85 15.15 -1.43
C GLY A 217 -0.43 14.17 -2.53
N GLU A 218 0.87 14.07 -2.79
CA GLU A 218 1.36 13.25 -3.90
C GLU A 218 1.19 11.74 -3.70
N PHE A 219 1.19 11.27 -2.45
CA PHE A 219 0.79 9.89 -2.16
C PHE A 219 -0.67 9.64 -2.55
N GLY A 220 -1.56 10.61 -2.29
CA GLY A 220 -2.96 10.58 -2.71
C GLY A 220 -3.10 10.48 -4.23
N VAL A 221 -2.39 11.34 -4.96
CA VAL A 221 -2.36 11.33 -6.44
C VAL A 221 -1.89 9.98 -6.97
N ALA A 222 -0.80 9.44 -6.43
CA ALA A 222 -0.25 8.17 -6.84
C ALA A 222 -1.20 6.99 -6.53
N ALA A 223 -1.77 6.95 -5.33
CA ALA A 223 -2.72 5.91 -4.92
C ALA A 223 -4.00 5.91 -5.78
N VAL A 224 -4.53 7.09 -6.10
CA VAL A 224 -5.71 7.22 -6.97
C VAL A 224 -5.41 6.73 -8.39
N ASN A 225 -4.25 7.12 -8.96
CA ASN A 225 -3.86 6.64 -10.30
C ASN A 225 -3.66 5.12 -10.30
N TRP A 226 -3.03 4.58 -9.25
CA TRP A 226 -2.85 3.15 -9.08
C TRP A 226 -4.19 2.41 -9.07
N LEU A 227 -5.11 2.78 -8.18
CA LEU A 227 -6.40 2.09 -8.05
C LEU A 227 -7.27 2.24 -9.29
N LYS A 228 -7.24 3.40 -9.95
CA LYS A 228 -7.95 3.59 -11.24
C LYS A 228 -7.39 2.66 -12.30
N TRP A 229 -6.07 2.51 -12.37
CA TRP A 229 -5.47 1.62 -13.33
C TRP A 229 -5.76 0.16 -12.99
N VAL A 230 -5.40 -0.30 -11.79
CA VAL A 230 -5.36 -1.73 -11.47
C VAL A 230 -6.75 -2.32 -11.17
N LEU A 231 -7.69 -1.54 -10.65
CA LEU A 231 -9.05 -2.02 -10.35
C LEU A 231 -10.12 -1.53 -11.34
N LYS A 232 -9.80 -0.59 -12.23
CA LYS A 232 -10.79 -0.06 -13.20
C LYS A 232 -10.28 -0.05 -14.64
N GLY A 233 -9.06 -0.51 -14.90
CA GLY A 233 -8.50 -0.59 -16.26
C GLY A 233 -8.20 0.76 -16.90
N ASP A 234 -8.11 1.83 -16.11
CA ASP A 234 -7.91 3.18 -16.62
C ASP A 234 -6.51 3.35 -17.23
N LYS A 235 -6.45 3.40 -18.56
CA LYS A 235 -5.21 3.58 -19.35
C LYS A 235 -4.67 5.00 -19.31
N ALA A 236 -5.46 5.99 -18.93
CA ALA A 236 -4.94 7.33 -18.69
C ALA A 236 -4.18 7.35 -17.35
N ALA A 237 -4.76 6.75 -16.32
CA ALA A 237 -4.12 6.63 -15.01
C ALA A 237 -2.83 5.80 -15.04
N SER A 238 -2.76 4.76 -15.89
CA SER A 238 -1.54 3.94 -16.03
C SER A 238 -0.31 4.74 -16.46
N LYS A 239 -0.50 5.86 -17.18
CA LYS A 239 0.59 6.72 -17.65
C LYS A 239 1.37 7.39 -16.52
N PHE A 240 0.78 7.45 -15.32
CA PHE A 240 1.52 7.82 -14.12
C PHE A 240 2.73 6.89 -13.93
N PHE A 241 2.53 5.58 -14.06
CA PHE A 241 3.55 4.55 -13.82
C PHE A 241 4.37 4.19 -15.06
N THR A 242 3.78 4.31 -16.26
CA THR A 242 4.39 3.76 -17.49
C THR A 242 4.94 4.80 -18.45
N ALA A 243 4.69 6.09 -18.22
CA ALA A 243 5.00 7.16 -19.18
C ALA A 243 5.55 8.43 -18.52
N GLY A 244 6.40 8.27 -17.50
CA GLY A 244 7.10 9.38 -16.87
C GLY A 244 6.22 10.28 -15.97
N GLY A 245 5.01 9.83 -15.63
CA GLY A 245 4.04 10.68 -14.93
C GLY A 245 4.39 10.86 -13.45
N ALA A 246 4.89 9.81 -12.80
CA ALA A 246 5.39 9.87 -11.43
C ALA A 246 6.57 10.86 -11.33
N GLU A 247 7.51 10.78 -12.26
CA GLU A 247 8.70 11.65 -12.32
C GLU A 247 8.32 13.11 -12.52
N ARG A 248 7.34 13.37 -13.39
CA ARG A 248 6.77 14.73 -13.55
C ARG A 248 6.05 15.23 -12.31
N ALA A 249 5.50 14.33 -11.50
CA ALA A 249 4.90 14.63 -10.21
C ALA A 249 5.93 14.69 -9.06
N GLY A 250 7.24 14.64 -9.36
CA GLY A 250 8.31 14.78 -8.37
C GLY A 250 8.72 13.48 -7.69
N TRP A 251 8.22 12.32 -8.13
CA TRP A 251 8.73 11.03 -7.68
C TRP A 251 10.12 10.80 -8.26
N ILE A 252 11.01 10.29 -7.43
CA ILE A 252 12.40 9.98 -7.74
C ILE A 252 12.66 8.49 -7.51
N ALA A 253 13.80 8.00 -8.03
CA ALA A 253 14.18 6.60 -7.92
C ALA A 253 13.01 5.65 -8.28
N THR A 254 12.29 6.00 -9.35
CA THR A 254 11.20 5.20 -9.88
C THR A 254 11.77 4.02 -10.66
N GLU A 255 11.32 2.82 -10.34
CA GLU A 255 11.67 1.61 -11.08
C GLU A 255 10.43 0.77 -11.32
N SER A 256 10.43 0.01 -12.40
CA SER A 256 9.34 -0.92 -12.68
C SER A 256 9.81 -2.14 -13.45
N TRP A 257 9.06 -3.23 -13.32
CA TRP A 257 9.26 -4.43 -14.10
C TRP A 257 7.92 -5.07 -14.43
N GLY A 258 7.75 -5.52 -15.68
CA GLY A 258 6.60 -6.33 -16.07
C GLY A 258 5.27 -5.57 -16.22
N LEU A 259 5.26 -4.24 -16.17
CA LEU A 259 4.03 -3.44 -16.23
C LEU A 259 3.26 -3.59 -17.56
N GLU A 260 3.95 -3.96 -18.64
CA GLU A 260 3.35 -4.30 -19.94
C GLU A 260 2.43 -5.53 -19.87
N ARG A 261 2.64 -6.41 -18.89
CA ARG A 261 1.82 -7.61 -18.64
C ARG A 261 0.63 -7.36 -17.71
N MET A 262 0.44 -6.13 -17.22
CA MET A 262 -0.70 -5.79 -16.35
C MET A 262 -2.06 -6.08 -16.98
N GLY A 263 -2.16 -6.14 -18.31
CA GLY A 263 -3.40 -6.55 -19.00
C GLY A 263 -3.86 -7.98 -18.71
N TRP A 264 -3.02 -8.85 -18.15
CA TRP A 264 -3.42 -10.20 -17.70
C TRP A 264 -4.01 -10.21 -16.29
N TYR A 265 -3.84 -9.11 -15.53
CA TYR A 265 -4.24 -8.99 -14.14
C TYR A 265 -5.47 -8.08 -13.94
N ILE A 266 -5.86 -7.33 -14.97
CA ILE A 266 -6.92 -6.30 -14.93
C ILE A 266 -8.13 -6.74 -15.75
#